data_AF-A0A151F824-F1
#
_entry.id   AF-A0A151F824-F1
#
_cell.length_a   1.000
_cell.length_b   1.000
_cell.length_c   1.000
_cell.angle_alpha   90.00
_cell.angle_beta   90.00
_cell.angle_gamma   90.00
#
_symmetry.space_group_name_H-M   'P 1'
#
loop_
_entity.id
_entity.type
_entity.pdbx_description
1 polymer ?
#
loop_
_entity_poly.entity_id
_entity_poly.type
_entity_poly.pdbx_seq_one_letter_code
_entity_poly.pdbx_strand_id
1 'polypeptide(L)'
;MKVEERLKAQMPQNELASVGMMCMYCDLGPCVINPFDEQPQVGACGIDAEAMNYVNLGVKVIKGLNDYQVPSKLSISLDRMLGHTHSAEIGAQELLTASKDVLKASQELASAWHRDERIPHEVEHGIGVLEKDSVNLVLTVYSPEMIKTAKSQKYRTMARENDARGINMVGALCGGAEASYNYEIPLLGSTSELEEAADMIDYVYRGGDAAEACEKAIENFSRRDKATFRHFTPKRYTIGYDIDKEKINEAVDRGLIKGVVVLMGCEAGKTTWDTEELVRELAENDFMVINLSCSLRETAYGVKGCAMMEEYNIPCVINGGCCEPGKVLGLKKLTILIPGWREPRLLTAAFGCAAQNIPVIMGTAPFVIPQVRNQLAEAGVQIETDSSKVVEFLR
;
A
#
# COMPACT_ATOMS: atom_id res chain seq x y z
N MET A 1 5.83 -19.98 -11.02
CA MET A 1 6.50 -18.72 -11.35
C MET A 1 6.16 -17.69 -10.28
N LYS A 2 7.14 -17.07 -9.63
CA LYS A 2 6.98 -15.94 -8.68
C LYS A 2 6.61 -14.63 -9.40
N VAL A 3 6.12 -13.61 -8.69
CA VAL A 3 5.74 -12.28 -9.20
C VAL A 3 6.87 -11.69 -10.03
N GLU A 4 8.09 -11.72 -9.52
CA GLU A 4 9.25 -11.12 -10.18
C GLU A 4 9.58 -11.82 -11.51
N GLU A 5 9.45 -13.15 -11.54
CA GLU A 5 9.63 -13.95 -12.76
C GLU A 5 8.52 -13.65 -13.78
N ARG A 6 7.27 -13.52 -13.32
CA ARG A 6 6.14 -13.14 -14.18
C ARG A 6 6.29 -11.71 -14.70
N LEU A 7 6.76 -10.79 -13.88
CA LEU A 7 7.02 -9.41 -14.27
C LEU A 7 8.14 -9.33 -15.31
N LYS A 8 9.25 -10.04 -15.08
CA LYS A 8 10.37 -10.12 -16.03
C LYS A 8 9.93 -10.73 -17.36
N ALA A 9 9.10 -11.77 -17.35
CA ALA A 9 8.55 -12.38 -18.56
C ALA A 9 7.63 -11.44 -19.36
N GLN A 10 7.05 -10.44 -18.71
CA GLN A 10 6.24 -9.39 -19.35
C GLN A 10 7.09 -8.22 -19.86
N MET A 11 8.39 -8.18 -19.61
CA MET A 11 9.27 -7.05 -19.98
C MET A 11 10.04 -7.31 -21.30
N PRO A 12 10.21 -6.28 -22.15
CA PRO A 12 9.58 -4.96 -22.06
C PRO A 12 8.07 -5.06 -22.29
N GLN A 13 7.30 -4.34 -21.47
CA GLN A 13 5.85 -4.27 -21.64
C GLN A 13 5.50 -3.39 -22.84
N ASN A 14 4.29 -3.58 -23.38
CA ASN A 14 3.81 -2.80 -24.52
C ASN A 14 3.87 -1.28 -24.25
N GLU A 15 4.53 -0.55 -25.14
CA GLU A 15 4.82 0.87 -24.96
C GLU A 15 3.54 1.73 -24.93
N LEU A 16 2.59 1.46 -25.83
CA LEU A 16 1.31 2.18 -25.91
C LEU A 16 0.45 1.93 -24.66
N ALA A 17 0.39 0.67 -24.19
CA ALA A 17 -0.29 0.32 -22.95
C ALA A 17 0.35 1.02 -21.73
N SER A 18 1.69 1.11 -21.71
CA SER A 18 2.46 1.69 -20.62
C SER A 18 2.23 3.19 -20.42
N VAL A 19 1.73 3.89 -21.44
CA VAL A 19 1.38 5.31 -21.42
C VAL A 19 -0.13 5.57 -21.55
N GLY A 20 -0.95 4.53 -21.33
CA GLY A 20 -2.41 4.68 -21.21
C GLY A 20 -3.14 4.89 -22.54
N MET A 21 -2.55 4.49 -23.66
CA MET A 21 -3.06 4.76 -25.02
C MET A 21 -3.96 3.64 -25.58
N MET A 22 -4.55 2.83 -24.69
CA MET A 22 -5.47 1.76 -25.05
C MET A 22 -6.78 1.91 -24.27
N CYS A 23 -7.90 1.71 -24.96
CA CYS A 23 -9.25 1.76 -24.37
C CYS A 23 -10.06 0.52 -24.77
N MET A 24 -10.73 -0.10 -23.79
CA MET A 24 -11.52 -1.33 -23.96
C MET A 24 -12.90 -1.25 -23.26
N TYR A 25 -13.44 -0.03 -23.10
CA TYR A 25 -14.65 0.19 -22.28
C TYR A 25 -15.98 0.03 -23.01
N CYS A 26 -15.98 -0.09 -24.35
CA CYS A 26 -17.18 -0.32 -25.14
C CYS A 26 -16.90 -1.22 -26.36
N ASP A 27 -17.97 -1.65 -27.02
CA ASP A 27 -17.97 -2.55 -28.19
C ASP A 27 -17.59 -1.89 -29.52
N LEU A 28 -17.38 -0.56 -29.53
CA LEU A 28 -16.74 0.14 -30.65
C LEU A 28 -15.21 -0.11 -30.71
N GLY A 29 -14.61 -0.52 -29.59
CA GLY A 29 -13.19 -0.82 -29.46
C GLY A 29 -12.82 -2.29 -29.75
N PRO A 30 -11.60 -2.72 -29.39
CA PRO A 30 -10.57 -1.98 -28.66
C PRO A 30 -9.98 -0.83 -29.49
N CYS A 31 -9.78 0.32 -28.86
CA CYS A 31 -9.15 1.48 -29.50
C CYS A 31 -7.70 1.62 -29.02
N VAL A 32 -6.80 1.94 -29.95
CA VAL A 32 -5.39 2.25 -29.68
C VAL A 32 -5.07 3.56 -30.40
N ILE A 33 -4.53 4.54 -29.69
CA ILE A 33 -4.02 5.77 -30.30
C ILE A 33 -2.50 5.64 -30.33
N ASN A 34 -1.89 5.67 -31.51
CA ASN A 34 -0.44 5.61 -31.65
C ASN A 34 0.07 6.96 -32.18
N PRO A 35 0.87 7.71 -31.40
CA PRO A 35 1.35 9.03 -31.82
C PRO A 35 2.31 8.97 -33.02
N PHE A 36 2.79 7.79 -33.40
CA PHE A 36 3.70 7.60 -34.53
C PHE A 36 2.98 7.22 -35.84
N ASP A 37 1.71 6.87 -35.78
CA ASP A 37 0.93 6.54 -36.97
C ASP A 37 0.21 7.78 -37.51
N GLU A 38 -0.13 7.82 -38.80
CA GLU A 38 -0.94 8.91 -39.36
C GLU A 38 -2.40 8.85 -38.88
N GLN A 39 -2.94 7.64 -38.73
CA GLN A 39 -4.27 7.35 -38.20
C GLN A 39 -4.28 5.96 -37.52
N PRO A 40 -5.13 5.72 -36.50
CA PRO A 40 -6.12 6.66 -35.94
C PRO A 40 -5.53 7.60 -34.88
N GLN A 41 -5.92 8.89 -34.92
CA GLN A 41 -5.54 9.89 -33.90
C GLN A 41 -6.53 9.99 -32.72
N VAL A 42 -7.68 9.34 -32.86
CA VAL A 42 -8.76 9.31 -31.87
C VAL A 42 -9.34 7.91 -31.78
N GLY A 43 -10.00 7.57 -30.67
CA GLY A 43 -10.79 6.35 -30.58
C GLY A 43 -12.00 6.38 -31.53
N ALA A 44 -12.68 5.24 -31.69
CA ALA A 44 -13.87 5.13 -32.55
C ALA A 44 -15.00 6.09 -32.18
N CYS A 45 -15.07 6.51 -30.91
CA CYS A 45 -16.02 7.50 -30.40
C CYS A 45 -15.54 8.96 -30.55
N GLY A 46 -14.33 9.19 -31.04
CA GLY A 46 -13.71 10.52 -31.18
C GLY A 46 -12.82 10.98 -30.02
N ILE A 47 -12.70 10.18 -28.94
CA ILE A 47 -11.83 10.51 -27.80
C ILE A 47 -10.35 10.64 -28.22
N ASP A 48 -9.68 11.70 -27.78
CA ASP A 48 -8.25 11.88 -28.02
C ASP A 48 -7.37 11.19 -26.96
N ALA A 49 -6.04 11.30 -27.13
CA ALA A 49 -5.05 10.70 -26.26
C ALA A 49 -5.15 11.17 -24.79
N GLU A 50 -5.33 12.47 -24.59
CA GLU A 50 -5.37 13.11 -23.27
C GLU A 50 -6.63 12.70 -22.51
N ALA A 51 -7.79 12.84 -23.14
CA ALA A 51 -9.06 12.42 -22.56
C ALA A 51 -9.08 10.91 -22.28
N MET A 52 -8.51 10.08 -23.17
CA MET A 52 -8.39 8.63 -22.94
C MET A 52 -7.55 8.32 -21.69
N ASN A 53 -6.44 9.03 -21.49
CA ASN A 53 -5.60 8.89 -20.30
C ASN A 53 -6.39 9.22 -19.02
N TYR A 54 -7.15 10.31 -19.04
CA TYR A 54 -7.98 10.74 -17.90
C TYR A 54 -9.10 9.75 -17.58
N VAL A 55 -9.80 9.20 -18.57
CA VAL A 55 -10.79 8.13 -18.36
C VAL A 55 -10.12 6.88 -17.78
N ASN A 56 -8.97 6.47 -18.34
CA ASN A 56 -8.19 5.32 -17.87
C ASN A 56 -7.70 5.50 -16.42
N LEU A 57 -7.40 6.73 -15.99
CA LEU A 57 -7.11 7.06 -14.59
C LEU A 57 -8.38 7.08 -13.74
N GLY A 58 -9.47 7.64 -14.23
CA GLY A 58 -10.76 7.71 -13.55
C GLY A 58 -11.28 6.33 -13.15
N VAL A 59 -11.16 5.34 -14.03
CA VAL A 59 -11.51 3.94 -13.70
C VAL A 59 -10.64 3.37 -12.57
N LYS A 60 -9.34 3.70 -12.53
CA LYS A 60 -8.44 3.32 -11.42
C LYS A 60 -8.86 4.00 -10.11
N VAL A 61 -9.20 5.29 -10.18
CA VAL A 61 -9.71 6.05 -9.03
C VAL A 61 -10.99 5.43 -8.48
N ILE A 62 -11.96 5.11 -9.34
CA ILE A 62 -13.22 4.44 -8.97
C ILE A 62 -12.94 3.10 -8.27
N LYS A 63 -12.04 2.27 -8.81
CA LYS A 63 -11.64 1.01 -8.15
C LYS A 63 -11.07 1.29 -6.75
N GLY A 64 -10.16 2.25 -6.63
CA GLY A 64 -9.55 2.58 -5.34
C GLY A 64 -10.53 3.17 -4.32
N LEU A 65 -11.54 3.92 -4.76
CA LEU A 65 -12.64 4.40 -3.91
C LEU A 65 -13.50 3.24 -3.42
N ASN A 66 -13.80 2.27 -4.28
CA ASN A 66 -14.59 1.09 -3.93
C ASN A 66 -13.89 0.21 -2.88
N ASP A 67 -12.56 0.14 -2.89
CA ASP A 67 -11.78 -0.57 -1.86
C ASP A 67 -12.01 0.02 -0.44
N TYR A 68 -12.49 1.27 -0.35
CA TYR A 68 -12.90 1.95 0.90
C TYR A 68 -14.41 2.18 1.01
N GLN A 69 -15.21 1.54 0.14
CA GLN A 69 -16.67 1.71 0.08
C GLN A 69 -17.11 3.17 -0.13
N VAL A 70 -16.27 3.98 -0.77
CA VAL A 70 -16.58 5.38 -1.08
C VAL A 70 -17.29 5.43 -2.44
N PRO A 71 -18.52 5.97 -2.52
CA PRO A 71 -19.19 6.13 -3.81
C PRO A 71 -18.46 7.17 -4.66
N SER A 72 -18.18 6.84 -5.93
CA SER A 72 -17.52 7.78 -6.83
C SER A 72 -18.46 8.88 -7.30
N LYS A 73 -17.93 10.10 -7.37
CA LYS A 73 -18.56 11.28 -7.97
C LYS A 73 -18.10 11.51 -9.41
N LEU A 74 -17.19 10.67 -9.94
CA LEU A 74 -16.70 10.78 -11.31
C LEU A 74 -17.74 10.27 -12.30
N SER A 75 -18.11 11.11 -13.27
CA SER A 75 -18.87 10.67 -14.44
C SER A 75 -17.91 10.21 -15.53
N ILE A 76 -17.67 8.90 -15.64
CA ILE A 76 -16.89 8.30 -16.73
C ILE A 76 -17.77 7.88 -17.93
N SER A 77 -18.96 8.47 -18.05
CA SER A 77 -19.92 8.10 -19.08
C SER A 77 -19.39 8.38 -20.48
N LEU A 78 -19.61 7.43 -21.38
CA LEU A 78 -19.23 7.49 -22.79
C LEU A 78 -20.43 7.76 -23.70
N ASP A 79 -21.59 8.10 -23.11
CA ASP A 79 -22.89 8.23 -23.79
C ASP A 79 -22.97 9.43 -24.75
N ARG A 80 -22.27 10.52 -24.46
CA ARG A 80 -22.21 11.66 -25.38
C ARG A 80 -20.93 11.58 -26.21
N MET A 81 -21.02 10.88 -27.34
CA MET A 81 -19.99 10.81 -28.39
C MET A 81 -19.83 12.16 -29.11
N LEU A 82 -19.45 13.21 -28.37
CA LEU A 82 -19.36 14.60 -28.85
C LEU A 82 -17.99 14.94 -29.49
N GLY A 83 -17.20 13.95 -29.90
CA GLY A 83 -15.86 14.14 -30.48
C GLY A 83 -14.74 14.16 -29.45
N HIS A 84 -13.75 15.05 -29.62
CA HIS A 84 -12.52 15.11 -28.79
C HIS A 84 -12.80 15.21 -27.29
N THR A 85 -13.81 15.99 -26.92
CA THR A 85 -14.30 16.11 -25.55
C THR A 85 -15.37 15.05 -25.32
N HIS A 86 -14.95 13.81 -25.08
CA HIS A 86 -15.81 12.87 -24.37
C HIS A 86 -16.32 13.56 -23.11
N SER A 87 -17.64 13.56 -22.89
CA SER A 87 -18.41 14.52 -22.08
C SER A 87 -18.20 14.49 -20.55
N ALA A 88 -17.03 14.07 -20.09
CA ALA A 88 -16.77 13.87 -18.68
C ALA A 88 -16.16 15.12 -18.01
N GLU A 89 -15.60 16.07 -18.79
CA GLU A 89 -14.79 17.18 -18.25
C GLU A 89 -13.78 16.69 -17.20
N ILE A 90 -13.29 15.44 -17.33
CA ILE A 90 -12.35 14.87 -16.38
C ILE A 90 -10.96 15.37 -16.76
N GLY A 91 -10.38 16.19 -15.90
CA GLY A 91 -8.96 16.49 -15.87
C GLY A 91 -8.32 16.02 -14.57
N ALA A 92 -7.07 16.45 -14.36
CA ALA A 92 -6.32 16.16 -13.15
C ALA A 92 -7.07 16.61 -11.88
N GLN A 93 -7.66 17.81 -11.91
CA GLN A 93 -8.32 18.38 -10.73
C GLN A 93 -9.60 17.61 -10.35
N GLU A 94 -10.36 17.10 -11.31
CA GLU A 94 -11.55 16.28 -11.08
C GLU A 94 -11.17 14.94 -10.46
N LEU A 95 -10.10 14.29 -10.97
CA LEU A 95 -9.57 13.04 -10.39
C LEU A 95 -9.12 13.23 -8.94
N LEU A 96 -8.38 14.31 -8.67
CA LEU A 96 -7.93 14.69 -7.33
C LEU A 96 -9.13 14.93 -6.41
N THR A 97 -10.08 15.74 -6.84
CA THR A 97 -11.27 16.10 -6.05
C THR A 97 -12.12 14.88 -5.72
N ALA A 98 -12.35 13.99 -6.69
CA ALA A 98 -13.08 12.75 -6.47
C ALA A 98 -12.38 11.79 -5.51
N SER A 99 -11.06 11.91 -5.35
CA SER A 99 -10.26 11.07 -4.48
C SER A 99 -10.22 11.54 -3.02
N LYS A 100 -10.64 12.79 -2.72
CA LYS A 100 -10.55 13.39 -1.37
C LYS A 100 -11.20 12.54 -0.28
N ASP A 101 -12.38 12.01 -0.57
CA ASP A 101 -13.21 11.29 0.41
C ASP A 101 -12.56 9.97 0.86
N VAL A 102 -11.60 9.43 0.09
CA VAL A 102 -10.84 8.22 0.45
C VAL A 102 -10.05 8.41 1.75
N LEU A 103 -9.53 9.62 1.97
CA LEU A 103 -8.70 9.90 3.13
C LEU A 103 -9.54 9.87 4.39
N LYS A 104 -10.69 10.56 4.38
CA LYS A 104 -11.65 10.52 5.50
C LYS A 104 -12.16 9.10 5.76
N ALA A 105 -12.58 8.38 4.72
CA ALA A 105 -13.08 7.00 4.87
C ALA A 105 -12.02 6.07 5.48
N SER A 106 -10.77 6.16 5.01
CA SER A 106 -9.67 5.37 5.57
C SER A 106 -9.33 5.75 7.02
N GLN A 107 -9.49 7.03 7.41
CA GLN A 107 -9.32 7.47 8.79
C GLN A 107 -10.38 6.87 9.70
N GLU A 108 -11.66 6.91 9.29
CA GLU A 108 -12.78 6.35 10.05
C GLU A 108 -12.64 4.83 10.21
N LEU A 109 -12.23 4.14 9.15
CA LEU A 109 -11.93 2.70 9.20
C LEU A 109 -10.83 2.38 10.23
N ALA A 110 -9.74 3.15 10.23
CA ALA A 110 -8.64 2.96 11.16
C ALA A 110 -9.04 3.21 12.63
N SER A 111 -9.84 4.26 12.87
CA SER A 111 -10.32 4.61 14.22
C SER A 111 -11.21 3.53 14.82
N ALA A 112 -11.93 2.76 14.00
CA ALA A 112 -12.77 1.65 14.47
C ALA A 112 -11.97 0.45 15.00
N TRP A 113 -10.64 0.43 14.87
CA TRP A 113 -9.79 -0.72 15.21
C TRP A 113 -9.06 -0.60 16.56
N HIS A 114 -9.51 0.26 17.49
CA HIS A 114 -8.89 0.47 18.81
C HIS A 114 -7.44 0.99 18.76
N ARG A 115 -7.14 1.83 17.77
CA ARG A 115 -5.79 2.37 17.54
C ARG A 115 -5.22 3.14 18.73
N ASP A 116 -6.04 3.90 19.43
CA ASP A 116 -5.61 4.80 20.52
C ASP A 116 -5.17 4.02 21.78
N GLU A 117 -5.38 2.71 21.79
CA GLU A 117 -4.98 1.80 22.87
C GLU A 117 -3.65 1.08 22.57
N ARG A 118 -3.01 1.34 21.41
CA ARG A 118 -1.76 0.69 21.03
C ARG A 118 -0.61 1.15 21.93
N ILE A 119 0.15 0.19 22.42
CA ILE A 119 1.36 0.42 23.22
C ILE A 119 2.56 -0.10 22.41
N PRO A 120 3.70 0.61 22.37
CA PRO A 120 4.89 0.13 21.70
C PRO A 120 5.32 -1.26 22.19
N HIS A 121 5.52 -2.18 21.24
CA HIS A 121 5.95 -3.55 21.52
C HIS A 121 6.76 -4.12 20.34
N GLU A 122 7.52 -5.19 20.60
CA GLU A 122 8.25 -5.91 19.56
C GLU A 122 7.37 -6.94 18.86
N VAL A 123 7.52 -7.05 17.54
CA VAL A 123 6.95 -8.15 16.74
C VAL A 123 8.00 -8.81 15.88
N GLU A 124 7.81 -10.11 15.63
CA GLU A 124 8.63 -10.86 14.69
C GLU A 124 8.17 -10.63 13.24
N HIS A 125 9.12 -10.51 12.33
CA HIS A 125 8.89 -10.22 10.91
C HIS A 125 9.74 -11.09 9.97
N GLY A 126 9.15 -11.46 8.83
CA GLY A 126 9.79 -12.19 7.74
C GLY A 126 9.43 -13.68 7.72
N ILE A 127 10.02 -14.45 6.81
CA ILE A 127 9.68 -15.87 6.62
C ILE A 127 9.88 -16.71 7.89
N GLY A 128 10.82 -16.32 8.76
CA GLY A 128 11.12 -17.02 10.02
C GLY A 128 9.98 -17.07 11.04
N VAL A 129 8.88 -16.34 10.83
CA VAL A 129 7.68 -16.40 11.69
C VAL A 129 6.84 -17.67 11.47
N LEU A 130 7.12 -18.43 10.40
CA LEU A 130 6.42 -19.68 10.11
C LEU A 130 7.02 -20.84 10.91
N GLU A 131 6.16 -21.72 11.40
CA GLU A 131 6.56 -22.81 12.28
C GLU A 131 6.38 -24.18 11.62
N LYS A 132 7.40 -25.04 11.74
CA LYS A 132 7.40 -26.38 11.14
C LYS A 132 6.31 -27.29 11.71
N ASP A 133 6.12 -27.26 13.02
CA ASP A 133 5.24 -28.19 13.75
C ASP A 133 3.89 -27.58 14.10
N SER A 134 3.54 -26.42 13.54
CA SER A 134 2.25 -25.75 13.77
C SER A 134 1.51 -25.52 12.44
N VAL A 135 0.19 -25.41 12.53
CA VAL A 135 -0.66 -25.02 11.40
C VAL A 135 -0.42 -23.54 11.09
N ASN A 136 0.27 -23.24 10.00
CA ASN A 136 0.58 -21.89 9.54
C ASN A 136 -0.61 -21.33 8.76
N LEU A 137 -1.40 -20.51 9.44
CA LEU A 137 -2.56 -19.82 8.88
C LEU A 137 -2.20 -18.35 8.66
N VAL A 138 -2.11 -17.94 7.38
CA VAL A 138 -1.74 -16.58 7.00
C VAL A 138 -2.96 -15.71 6.78
N LEU A 139 -3.07 -14.62 7.54
CA LEU A 139 -4.12 -13.61 7.49
C LEU A 139 -3.70 -12.46 6.56
N THR A 140 -4.37 -12.27 5.43
CA THR A 140 -4.07 -11.16 4.49
C THR A 140 -5.03 -9.98 4.58
N VAL A 141 -6.15 -10.16 5.27
CA VAL A 141 -7.19 -9.13 5.51
C VAL A 141 -7.34 -8.91 7.00
N TYR A 142 -7.62 -7.69 7.45
CA TYR A 142 -7.85 -7.44 8.86
C TYR A 142 -9.19 -8.09 9.27
N SER A 143 -9.16 -9.08 10.16
CA SER A 143 -10.36 -9.80 10.63
C SER A 143 -10.22 -10.22 12.09
N PRO A 144 -10.74 -9.41 13.05
CA PRO A 144 -10.81 -9.78 14.46
C PRO A 144 -11.52 -11.11 14.71
N GLU A 145 -12.55 -11.42 13.92
CA GLU A 145 -13.29 -12.68 14.01
C GLU A 145 -12.40 -13.87 13.67
N MET A 146 -11.61 -13.79 12.59
CA MET A 146 -10.68 -14.85 12.22
C MET A 146 -9.63 -15.08 13.32
N ILE A 147 -9.08 -13.99 13.87
CA ILE A 147 -8.10 -14.03 14.96
C ILE A 147 -8.69 -14.70 16.19
N LYS A 148 -9.90 -14.30 16.61
CA LYS A 148 -10.61 -14.87 17.76
C LYS A 148 -10.89 -16.36 17.54
N THR A 149 -11.32 -16.73 16.34
CA THR A 149 -11.67 -18.09 15.97
C THR A 149 -10.44 -19.01 16.04
N ALA A 150 -9.34 -18.63 15.40
CA ALA A 150 -8.10 -19.41 15.44
C ALA A 150 -7.48 -19.52 16.85
N LYS A 151 -7.66 -18.50 17.70
CA LYS A 151 -7.23 -18.53 19.11
C LYS A 151 -8.16 -19.36 20.01
N SER A 152 -9.33 -19.77 19.53
CA SER A 152 -10.32 -20.49 20.34
C SER A 152 -9.86 -21.91 20.72
N GLN A 153 -10.34 -22.39 21.87
CA GLN A 153 -9.99 -23.72 22.36
C GLN A 153 -10.39 -24.83 21.38
N LYS A 154 -11.52 -24.69 20.68
CA LYS A 154 -12.01 -25.65 19.67
C LYS A 154 -10.93 -25.95 18.64
N TYR A 155 -10.44 -24.94 17.94
CA TYR A 155 -9.50 -25.14 16.83
C TYR A 155 -8.07 -25.41 17.32
N ARG A 156 -7.68 -24.91 18.48
CA ARG A 156 -6.40 -25.30 19.10
C ARG A 156 -6.36 -26.78 19.48
N THR A 157 -7.48 -27.33 19.99
CA THR A 157 -7.60 -28.77 20.26
C THR A 157 -7.60 -29.55 18.95
N MET A 158 -8.40 -29.14 17.97
CA MET A 158 -8.47 -29.83 16.67
C MET A 158 -7.10 -29.87 15.95
N ALA A 159 -6.31 -28.80 16.00
CA ALA A 159 -4.96 -28.79 15.44
C ALA A 159 -4.05 -29.81 16.14
N ARG A 160 -4.15 -29.94 17.48
CA ARG A 160 -3.38 -30.93 18.26
C ARG A 160 -3.79 -32.37 18.00
N GLU A 161 -5.07 -32.61 17.79
CA GLU A 161 -5.60 -33.93 17.38
C GLU A 161 -5.12 -34.33 15.98
N ASN A 162 -4.61 -33.37 15.18
CA ASN A 162 -4.00 -33.58 13.86
C ASN A 162 -2.48 -33.35 13.90
N ASP A 163 -1.83 -33.72 15.01
CA ASP A 163 -0.37 -33.73 15.20
C ASP A 163 0.33 -32.36 15.10
N ALA A 164 -0.40 -31.25 15.11
CA ALA A 164 0.19 -29.92 15.20
C ALA A 164 0.36 -29.48 16.66
N ARG A 165 1.38 -28.66 16.96
CA ARG A 165 1.53 -28.00 18.27
C ARG A 165 0.35 -27.06 18.57
N GLY A 166 -0.20 -26.46 17.52
CA GLY A 166 -1.35 -25.56 17.54
C GLY A 166 -1.51 -24.84 16.20
N ILE A 167 -2.23 -23.73 16.21
CA ILE A 167 -2.34 -22.81 15.07
C ILE A 167 -1.37 -21.66 15.28
N ASN A 168 -0.46 -21.48 14.33
CA ASN A 168 0.39 -20.32 14.18
C ASN A 168 -0.32 -19.32 13.24
N MET A 169 -0.90 -18.28 13.82
CA MET A 169 -1.52 -17.19 13.07
C MET A 169 -0.44 -16.20 12.67
N VAL A 170 -0.33 -15.90 11.38
CA VAL A 170 0.68 -15.00 10.83
C VAL A 170 0.01 -13.97 9.94
N GLY A 171 0.36 -12.69 10.08
CA GLY A 171 -0.10 -11.64 9.17
C GLY A 171 0.71 -11.63 7.88
N ALA A 172 0.10 -11.26 6.75
CA ALA A 172 0.84 -10.85 5.56
C ALA A 172 0.11 -9.70 4.86
N LEU A 173 0.85 -8.97 4.02
CA LEU A 173 0.32 -7.81 3.30
C LEU A 173 -0.27 -6.78 4.26
N CYS A 174 -1.18 -5.96 3.76
CA CYS A 174 -1.71 -4.82 4.47
C CYS A 174 -2.64 -5.19 5.63
N GLY A 175 -3.58 -6.12 5.42
CA GLY A 175 -4.50 -6.53 6.47
C GLY A 175 -3.81 -7.34 7.57
N GLY A 176 -2.78 -8.11 7.22
CA GLY A 176 -1.93 -8.78 8.20
C GLY A 176 -1.07 -7.83 9.01
N ALA A 177 -0.52 -6.77 8.38
CA ALA A 177 0.20 -5.74 9.11
C ALA A 177 -0.71 -5.07 10.17
N GLU A 178 -1.94 -4.70 9.81
CA GLU A 178 -2.92 -4.20 10.80
C GLU A 178 -3.20 -5.20 11.92
N ALA A 179 -3.26 -6.50 11.60
CA ALA A 179 -3.40 -7.52 12.62
C ALA A 179 -2.18 -7.56 13.57
N SER A 180 -0.97 -7.33 13.07
CA SER A 180 0.24 -7.18 13.88
C SER A 180 0.14 -6.00 14.84
N TYR A 181 -0.23 -4.81 14.34
CA TYR A 181 -0.32 -3.60 15.16
C TYR A 181 -1.38 -3.67 16.27
N ASN A 182 -2.49 -4.38 16.06
CA ASN A 182 -3.61 -4.42 17.00
C ASN A 182 -3.65 -5.70 17.87
N TYR A 183 -3.03 -6.79 17.43
CA TYR A 183 -3.16 -8.11 18.08
C TYR A 183 -1.84 -8.84 18.29
N GLU A 184 -0.70 -8.16 18.10
CA GLU A 184 0.66 -8.70 18.28
C GLU A 184 0.92 -9.95 17.43
N ILE A 185 0.28 -10.02 16.27
CA ILE A 185 0.42 -11.15 15.34
C ILE A 185 1.75 -11.01 14.58
N PRO A 186 2.62 -12.03 14.54
CA PRO A 186 3.84 -11.99 13.74
C PRO A 186 3.55 -11.69 12.26
N LEU A 187 4.45 -10.96 11.58
CA LEU A 187 4.22 -10.48 10.22
C LEU A 187 5.15 -11.19 9.22
N LEU A 188 4.60 -11.97 8.29
CA LEU A 188 5.38 -12.60 7.22
C LEU A 188 6.02 -11.57 6.28
N GLY A 189 5.33 -10.46 6.01
CA GLY A 189 5.79 -9.39 5.13
C GLY A 189 4.92 -9.22 3.89
N SER A 190 5.56 -8.96 2.75
CA SER A 190 4.93 -8.54 1.50
C SER A 190 4.53 -9.74 0.60
N THR A 191 4.17 -9.45 -0.66
CA THR A 191 3.88 -10.50 -1.65
C THR A 191 5.09 -11.39 -1.92
N SER A 192 6.31 -10.85 -1.85
CA SER A 192 7.53 -11.61 -2.15
C SER A 192 7.75 -12.72 -1.12
N GLU A 193 7.66 -12.40 0.18
CA GLU A 193 7.74 -13.39 1.26
C GLU A 193 6.59 -14.40 1.22
N LEU A 194 5.37 -13.93 0.90
CA LEU A 194 4.20 -14.80 0.78
C LEU A 194 4.36 -15.86 -0.31
N GLU A 195 4.85 -15.48 -1.50
CA GLU A 195 5.10 -16.43 -2.59
C GLU A 195 6.35 -17.27 -2.33
N GLU A 196 7.38 -16.71 -1.71
CA GLU A 196 8.58 -17.46 -1.36
C GLU A 196 8.29 -18.57 -0.37
N ALA A 197 7.38 -18.35 0.59
CA ALA A 197 7.06 -19.28 1.66
C ALA A 197 5.82 -20.15 1.40
N ALA A 198 5.29 -20.16 0.17
CA ALA A 198 4.01 -20.80 -0.15
C ALA A 198 3.91 -22.28 0.22
N ASP A 199 5.03 -23.03 0.19
CA ASP A 199 5.14 -24.44 0.57
C ASP A 199 5.11 -24.68 2.08
N MET A 200 5.30 -23.63 2.88
CA MET A 200 5.29 -23.68 4.35
C MET A 200 3.98 -23.17 4.95
N ILE A 201 3.03 -22.71 4.11
CA ILE A 201 1.75 -22.13 4.52
C ILE A 201 0.63 -23.14 4.29
N ASP A 202 -0.19 -23.38 5.31
CA ASP A 202 -1.29 -24.35 5.20
C ASP A 202 -2.57 -23.70 4.68
N TYR A 203 -2.77 -22.40 4.95
CA TYR A 203 -3.92 -21.66 4.43
C TYR A 203 -3.65 -20.15 4.38
N VAL A 204 -4.12 -19.50 3.31
CA VAL A 204 -4.10 -18.03 3.16
C VAL A 204 -5.53 -17.51 3.24
N TYR A 205 -5.88 -16.88 4.36
CA TYR A 205 -7.19 -16.31 4.59
C TYR A 205 -7.34 -14.93 3.94
N ARG A 206 -8.27 -14.84 2.99
CA ARG A 206 -8.58 -13.64 2.20
C ARG A 206 -9.95 -13.03 2.53
N GLY A 207 -10.56 -13.44 3.64
CA GLY A 207 -11.95 -13.13 3.99
C GLY A 207 -12.88 -14.35 3.85
N GLY A 208 -14.08 -14.26 4.41
CA GLY A 208 -15.08 -15.33 4.45
C GLY A 208 -15.17 -16.01 5.82
N ASP A 209 -15.71 -17.23 5.84
CA ASP A 209 -15.98 -17.96 7.07
C ASP A 209 -14.69 -18.37 7.81
N ALA A 210 -14.57 -17.95 9.07
CA ALA A 210 -13.39 -18.18 9.88
C ALA A 210 -13.24 -19.63 10.37
N ALA A 211 -14.36 -20.32 10.58
CA ALA A 211 -14.37 -21.71 11.02
C ALA A 211 -13.87 -22.63 9.90
N GLU A 212 -14.44 -22.46 8.71
CA GLU A 212 -14.06 -23.19 7.50
C GLU A 212 -12.58 -22.98 7.17
N ALA A 213 -12.08 -21.75 7.33
CA ALA A 213 -10.66 -21.45 7.14
C ALA A 213 -9.74 -22.21 8.11
N CYS A 214 -10.11 -22.30 9.40
CA CYS A 214 -9.36 -23.07 10.38
C CYS A 214 -9.36 -24.57 10.04
N GLU A 215 -10.53 -25.12 9.67
CA GLU A 215 -10.69 -26.53 9.33
C GLU A 215 -9.83 -26.91 8.11
N LYS A 216 -9.87 -26.10 7.05
CA LYS A 216 -9.03 -26.29 5.85
C LYS A 216 -7.54 -26.17 6.15
N ALA A 217 -7.13 -25.22 6.99
CA ALA A 217 -5.73 -25.08 7.38
C ALA A 217 -5.21 -26.32 8.10
N ILE A 218 -5.99 -26.88 9.04
CA ILE A 218 -5.63 -28.09 9.78
C ILE A 218 -5.56 -29.31 8.84
N GLU A 219 -6.52 -29.43 7.91
CA GLU A 219 -6.50 -30.49 6.89
C GLU A 219 -5.24 -30.40 6.01
N ASN A 220 -4.88 -29.19 5.56
CA ASN A 220 -3.71 -28.97 4.72
C ASN A 220 -2.39 -29.23 5.46
N PHE A 221 -2.30 -28.86 6.74
CA PHE A 221 -1.12 -29.17 7.58
C PHE A 221 -0.82 -30.66 7.61
N SER A 222 -1.86 -31.51 7.70
CA SER A 222 -1.70 -32.97 7.69
C SER A 222 -1.02 -33.45 6.40
N ARG A 223 -1.25 -32.76 5.28
CA ARG A 223 -0.67 -33.05 3.96
C ARG A 223 0.66 -32.34 3.69
N ARG A 224 1.03 -31.33 4.47
CA ARG A 224 2.29 -30.59 4.29
C ARG A 224 3.49 -31.53 4.42
N ASP A 225 4.42 -31.46 3.47
CA ASP A 225 5.70 -32.15 3.59
C ASP A 225 6.59 -31.42 4.61
N LYS A 226 6.78 -32.04 5.77
CA LYS A 226 7.59 -31.45 6.85
C LYS A 226 9.10 -31.57 6.58
N ALA A 227 9.53 -32.40 5.63
CA ALA A 227 10.93 -32.57 5.29
C ALA A 227 11.48 -31.40 4.44
N THR A 228 10.63 -30.76 3.64
CA THR A 228 10.99 -29.61 2.81
C THR A 228 10.92 -28.28 3.56
N PHE A 229 10.49 -28.27 4.83
CA PHE A 229 10.36 -27.05 5.62
C PHE A 229 11.70 -26.36 5.78
N ARG A 230 11.79 -25.10 5.32
CA ARG A 230 13.00 -24.28 5.37
C ARG A 230 13.00 -23.44 6.64
N HIS A 231 14.15 -23.38 7.31
CA HIS A 231 14.30 -22.58 8.53
C HIS A 231 14.91 -21.22 8.21
N PHE A 232 14.29 -20.16 8.74
CA PHE A 232 14.74 -18.78 8.64
C PHE A 232 14.71 -18.15 10.03
N THR A 233 15.59 -17.19 10.27
CA THR A 233 15.57 -16.40 11.51
C THR A 233 14.67 -15.18 11.31
N PRO A 234 13.61 -14.99 12.12
CA PRO A 234 12.80 -13.79 12.03
C PRO A 234 13.58 -12.57 12.51
N LYS A 235 13.32 -11.42 11.90
CA LYS A 235 13.76 -10.12 12.41
C LYS A 235 12.77 -9.62 13.46
N ARG A 236 13.18 -8.69 14.31
CA ARG A 236 12.32 -8.05 15.30
C ARG A 236 12.25 -6.56 15.02
N TYR A 237 11.05 -6.00 15.14
CA TYR A 237 10.78 -4.59 14.95
C TYR A 237 9.88 -4.08 16.05
N THR A 238 10.14 -2.85 16.50
CA THR A 238 9.22 -2.14 17.39
C THR A 238 8.09 -1.51 16.56
N ILE A 239 6.86 -1.81 16.94
CA ILE A 239 5.65 -1.24 16.35
C ILE A 239 4.74 -0.69 17.45
N GLY A 240 3.62 -0.05 17.07
CA GLY A 240 2.59 0.36 18.03
C GLY A 240 2.79 1.75 18.62
N TYR A 241 3.80 2.51 18.18
CA TYR A 241 3.84 3.95 18.41
C TYR A 241 2.66 4.62 17.72
N ASP A 242 1.95 5.49 18.45
CA ASP A 242 0.90 6.30 17.86
C ASP A 242 1.47 7.50 17.08
N ILE A 243 0.68 8.00 16.13
CA ILE A 243 0.94 9.26 15.41
C ILE A 243 0.31 10.37 16.25
N ASP A 244 0.99 10.76 17.32
CA ASP A 244 0.58 11.85 18.21
C ASP A 244 0.71 13.19 17.47
N LYS A 245 -0.37 13.61 16.81
CA LYS A 245 -0.37 14.80 15.95
C LYS A 245 -0.04 16.07 16.70
N GLU A 246 -0.41 16.17 17.98
CA GLU A 246 -0.13 17.35 18.80
C GLU A 246 1.37 17.51 19.00
N LYS A 247 2.05 16.45 19.48
CA LYS A 247 3.50 16.48 19.70
C LYS A 247 4.29 16.59 18.39
N ILE A 248 3.87 15.89 17.35
CA ILE A 248 4.54 15.95 16.03
C ILE A 248 4.43 17.36 15.45
N ASN A 249 3.25 17.99 15.51
CA ASN A 249 3.07 19.35 15.02
C ASN A 249 3.82 20.38 15.88
N GLU A 250 3.85 20.20 17.20
CA GLU A 250 4.65 21.03 18.10
C GLU A 250 6.14 20.94 17.74
N ALA A 251 6.66 19.73 17.47
CA ALA A 251 8.03 19.53 17.05
C ALA A 251 8.36 20.23 15.73
N VAL A 252 7.43 20.21 14.77
CA VAL A 252 7.55 20.97 13.51
C VAL A 252 7.56 22.48 13.78
N ASP A 253 6.67 22.99 14.63
CA ASP A 253 6.58 24.42 14.95
C ASP A 253 7.83 24.92 15.69
N ARG A 254 8.39 24.09 16.58
CA ARG A 254 9.63 24.35 17.31
C ARG A 254 10.89 24.19 16.44
N GLY A 255 10.75 23.64 15.23
CA GLY A 255 11.88 23.37 14.34
C GLY A 255 12.77 22.21 14.78
N LEU A 256 12.27 21.32 15.65
CA LEU A 256 12.97 20.11 16.08
C LEU A 256 13.07 19.07 14.95
N ILE A 257 12.07 19.06 14.07
CA ILE A 257 12.06 18.29 12.82
C ILE A 257 11.72 19.22 11.65
N LYS A 258 12.34 18.97 10.50
CA LYS A 258 12.16 19.79 9.29
C LYS A 258 10.78 19.62 8.67
N GLY A 259 10.22 18.42 8.79
CA GLY A 259 8.90 18.06 8.31
C GLY A 259 8.59 16.59 8.56
N VAL A 260 7.40 16.17 8.12
CA VAL A 260 6.93 14.80 8.23
C VAL A 260 6.85 14.17 6.85
N VAL A 261 7.45 12.99 6.71
CA VAL A 261 7.42 12.21 5.48
C VAL A 261 6.66 10.93 5.74
N VAL A 262 5.62 10.69 4.94
CA VAL A 262 4.83 9.45 5.02
C VAL A 262 5.21 8.57 3.85
N LEU A 263 5.74 7.39 4.17
CA LEU A 263 6.00 6.35 3.18
C LEU A 263 4.78 5.44 3.10
N MET A 264 4.10 5.42 1.96
CA MET A 264 2.99 4.50 1.71
C MET A 264 3.13 3.83 0.35
N GLY A 265 2.69 2.58 0.24
CA GLY A 265 2.65 1.87 -1.04
C GLY A 265 3.48 0.60 -1.06
N CYS A 266 3.75 0.09 -2.25
CA CYS A 266 4.39 -1.20 -2.46
C CYS A 266 5.80 -1.02 -3.03
N GLU A 267 6.77 -1.67 -2.40
CA GLU A 267 8.17 -1.69 -2.84
C GLU A 267 8.46 -2.80 -3.84
N ALA A 268 7.66 -3.85 -3.85
CA ALA A 268 7.79 -4.90 -4.85
C ALA A 268 7.23 -4.40 -6.20
N GLY A 269 7.99 -4.55 -7.29
CA GLY A 269 7.51 -4.28 -8.65
C GLY A 269 8.53 -3.55 -9.51
N LYS A 270 8.08 -2.50 -10.20
CA LYS A 270 8.90 -1.71 -11.14
C LYS A 270 9.67 -0.55 -10.50
N THR A 271 9.40 -0.27 -9.22
CA THR A 271 10.08 0.83 -8.55
C THR A 271 11.56 0.51 -8.39
N THR A 272 12.40 1.52 -8.57
CA THR A 272 13.86 1.44 -8.44
C THR A 272 14.35 2.05 -7.13
N TRP A 273 13.43 2.50 -6.28
CA TRP A 273 13.77 3.16 -5.02
C TRP A 273 14.40 2.18 -4.04
N ASP A 274 15.57 2.56 -3.51
CA ASP A 274 16.08 1.96 -2.27
C ASP A 274 15.40 2.65 -1.08
N THR A 275 14.30 2.06 -0.65
CA THR A 275 13.48 2.65 0.42
C THR A 275 14.11 2.51 1.80
N GLU A 276 14.96 1.51 2.03
CA GLU A 276 15.71 1.41 3.31
C GLU A 276 16.71 2.56 3.42
N GLU A 277 17.48 2.80 2.36
CA GLU A 277 18.44 3.90 2.33
C GLU A 277 17.74 5.26 2.41
N LEU A 278 16.64 5.45 1.69
CA LEU A 278 15.86 6.69 1.73
C LEU A 278 15.33 6.97 3.15
N VAL A 279 14.77 5.97 3.84
CA VAL A 279 14.27 6.15 5.22
C VAL A 279 15.41 6.52 6.17
N ARG A 280 16.58 5.88 6.03
CA ARG A 280 17.78 6.20 6.81
C ARG A 280 18.21 7.65 6.58
N GLU A 281 18.37 8.05 5.31
CA GLU A 281 18.81 9.40 4.94
C GLU A 281 17.83 10.47 5.46
N LEU A 282 16.52 10.24 5.35
CA LEU A 282 15.50 11.16 5.89
C LEU A 282 15.63 11.33 7.41
N ALA A 283 15.77 10.23 8.15
CA ALA A 283 15.94 10.28 9.60
C ALA A 283 17.23 11.01 10.01
N GLU A 284 18.34 10.80 9.27
CA GLU A 284 19.61 11.50 9.48
C GLU A 284 19.57 12.99 9.11
N ASN A 285 18.57 13.41 8.32
CA ASN A 285 18.35 14.81 7.91
C ASN A 285 17.21 15.48 8.69
N ASP A 286 16.91 15.04 9.92
CA ASP A 286 15.89 15.62 10.82
C ASP A 286 14.45 15.58 10.29
N PHE A 287 14.11 14.63 9.41
CA PHE A 287 12.72 14.36 9.05
C PHE A 287 12.15 13.25 9.93
N MET A 288 10.88 13.40 10.31
CA MET A 288 10.13 12.28 10.88
C MET A 288 9.56 11.43 9.76
N VAL A 289 9.77 10.12 9.81
CA VAL A 289 9.24 9.16 8.84
C VAL A 289 8.13 8.33 9.48
N ILE A 290 6.97 8.33 8.84
CA ILE A 290 5.83 7.47 9.20
C ILE A 290 5.65 6.43 8.10
N ASN A 291 5.99 5.18 8.40
CA ASN A 291 5.83 4.05 7.50
C ASN A 291 4.40 3.50 7.59
N LEU A 292 3.65 3.57 6.49
CA LEU A 292 2.29 3.03 6.33
C LEU A 292 2.26 1.81 5.38
N SER A 293 3.31 0.98 5.39
CA SER A 293 3.47 -0.17 4.51
C SER A 293 3.51 -1.51 5.28
N CYS A 294 3.48 -2.62 4.56
CA CYS A 294 3.69 -3.96 5.13
C CYS A 294 5.17 -4.36 5.26
N SER A 295 6.11 -3.52 4.81
CA SER A 295 7.55 -3.67 5.04
C SER A 295 7.90 -2.90 6.31
N LEU A 296 8.06 -3.59 7.44
CA LEU A 296 8.40 -2.91 8.71
C LEU A 296 9.80 -2.29 8.65
N ARG A 297 9.95 -1.12 9.27
CA ARG A 297 11.19 -0.35 9.31
C ARG A 297 11.78 -0.34 10.70
N GLU A 298 13.11 -0.26 10.76
CA GLU A 298 13.82 -0.09 12.01
C GLU A 298 13.48 1.28 12.61
N THR A 299 12.99 1.27 13.85
CA THR A 299 12.68 2.51 14.60
C THR A 299 13.96 3.13 15.18
N ALA A 300 15.04 2.36 15.28
CA ALA A 300 16.34 2.81 15.78
C ALA A 300 17.09 3.74 14.81
N TYR A 301 16.65 3.88 13.54
CA TYR A 301 17.27 4.81 12.61
C TYR A 301 17.23 6.25 13.14
N GLY A 302 18.39 6.91 13.14
CA GLY A 302 18.53 8.27 13.65
C GLY A 302 18.35 8.42 15.17
N VAL A 303 18.12 7.35 15.95
CA VAL A 303 17.83 7.48 17.41
C VAL A 303 18.94 8.22 18.16
N LYS A 304 20.20 8.05 17.76
CA LYS A 304 21.29 8.85 18.30
C LYS A 304 21.21 10.28 17.72
N GLY A 305 20.63 11.20 18.50
CA GLY A 305 20.38 12.58 18.07
C GLY A 305 18.98 12.83 17.50
N CYS A 306 18.05 11.86 17.60
CA CYS A 306 16.66 12.06 17.21
C CYS A 306 15.95 12.99 18.21
N ALA A 307 15.67 14.22 17.80
CA ALA A 307 15.00 15.21 18.64
C ALA A 307 13.62 14.74 19.14
N MET A 308 12.87 13.99 18.32
CA MET A 308 11.58 13.42 18.73
C MET A 308 11.72 12.42 19.88
N MET A 309 12.79 11.63 19.87
CA MET A 309 13.02 10.61 20.89
C MET A 309 13.43 11.26 22.21
N GLU A 310 14.32 12.26 22.15
CA GLU A 310 14.83 12.96 23.32
C GLU A 310 13.75 13.80 24.03
N GLU A 311 12.90 14.50 23.27
CA GLU A 311 11.91 15.43 23.83
C GLU A 311 10.58 14.76 24.16
N TYR A 312 10.14 13.80 23.33
CA TYR A 312 8.79 13.23 23.41
C TYR A 312 8.75 11.71 23.62
N ASN A 313 9.91 11.04 23.65
CA ASN A 313 10.02 9.57 23.69
C ASN A 313 9.32 8.89 22.50
N ILE A 314 9.38 9.52 21.32
CA ILE A 314 8.83 9.02 20.05
C ILE A 314 10.00 8.88 19.06
N PRO A 315 10.24 7.71 18.44
CA PRO A 315 11.33 7.57 17.48
C PRO A 315 11.04 8.37 16.20
N CYS A 316 12.11 8.80 15.53
CA CYS A 316 12.01 9.57 14.28
C CYS A 316 11.48 8.72 13.12
N VAL A 317 11.55 7.38 13.22
CA VAL A 317 10.89 6.45 12.31
C VAL A 317 9.86 5.65 13.09
N ILE A 318 8.59 5.70 12.69
CA ILE A 318 7.52 4.89 13.27
C ILE A 318 6.82 4.03 12.22
N ASN A 319 6.44 2.82 12.62
CA ASN A 319 5.57 1.93 11.88
C ASN A 319 4.11 2.25 12.27
N GLY A 320 3.36 2.93 11.40
CA GLY A 320 2.07 3.56 11.71
C GLY A 320 0.82 2.77 11.28
N GLY A 321 0.98 1.54 10.78
CA GLY A 321 -0.14 0.77 10.23
C GLY A 321 0.00 0.45 8.74
N CYS A 322 -1.04 -0.15 8.16
CA CYS A 322 -1.23 -0.25 6.71
C CYS A 322 -1.60 1.13 6.13
N CYS A 323 -1.83 1.11 4.82
CA CYS A 323 -2.20 2.23 3.95
C CYS A 323 -3.58 2.81 4.28
N GLU A 324 -3.83 3.25 5.51
CA GLU A 324 -4.93 4.16 5.84
C GLU A 324 -4.41 5.60 5.80
N PRO A 325 -4.30 6.20 4.60
CA PRO A 325 -3.67 7.51 4.41
C PRO A 325 -4.38 8.64 5.17
N GLY A 326 -5.63 8.43 5.58
CA GLY A 326 -6.36 9.35 6.44
C GLY A 326 -5.74 9.57 7.82
N LYS A 327 -4.96 8.61 8.31
CA LYS A 327 -4.32 8.66 9.64
C LYS A 327 -3.41 9.88 9.80
N VAL A 328 -2.81 10.35 8.71
CA VAL A 328 -1.80 11.43 8.69
C VAL A 328 -2.39 12.81 8.44
N LEU A 329 -3.71 12.91 8.23
CA LEU A 329 -4.38 14.20 8.08
C LEU A 329 -4.20 15.09 9.31
N GLY A 330 -3.89 16.36 9.09
CA GLY A 330 -3.65 17.36 10.14
C GLY A 330 -2.19 17.48 10.59
N LEU A 331 -1.27 16.68 10.06
CA LEU A 331 0.16 16.88 10.27
C LEU A 331 0.69 18.07 9.45
N LYS A 332 1.55 18.87 10.05
CA LYS A 332 2.20 20.04 9.44
C LYS A 332 3.44 19.61 8.64
N LYS A 333 3.77 20.38 7.58
CA LYS A 333 4.90 20.11 6.67
C LYS A 333 4.98 18.65 6.23
N LEU A 334 3.82 18.12 5.84
CA LEU A 334 3.64 16.73 5.45
C LEU A 334 3.93 16.53 3.96
N THR A 335 4.74 15.53 3.61
CA THR A 335 4.92 15.04 2.23
C THR A 335 4.65 13.54 2.15
N ILE A 336 4.00 13.11 1.07
CA ILE A 336 3.70 11.69 0.81
C ILE A 336 4.66 11.11 -0.22
N LEU A 337 5.26 9.98 0.10
CA LEU A 337 6.12 9.21 -0.77
C LEU A 337 5.46 7.88 -1.15
N ILE A 338 5.40 7.58 -2.44
CA ILE A 338 4.81 6.35 -2.98
C ILE A 338 5.80 5.63 -3.90
N PRO A 339 6.60 4.68 -3.39
CA PRO A 339 7.57 3.96 -4.21
C PRO A 339 6.90 3.25 -5.39
N GLY A 340 5.77 2.59 -5.12
CA GLY A 340 4.96 1.88 -6.10
C GLY A 340 3.48 1.91 -5.74
N TRP A 341 2.62 2.12 -6.74
CA TRP A 341 1.17 2.23 -6.58
C TRP A 341 0.42 0.97 -7.03
N ARG A 342 1.04 -0.23 -6.93
CA ARG A 342 0.54 -1.52 -7.46
C ARG A 342 -0.98 -1.73 -7.34
N GLU A 343 -1.57 -1.31 -6.22
CA GLU A 343 -3.02 -1.28 -6.00
C GLU A 343 -3.61 0.11 -6.30
N PRO A 344 -4.68 0.22 -7.10
CA PRO A 344 -5.32 1.50 -7.43
C PRO A 344 -5.73 2.37 -6.24
N ARG A 345 -6.05 1.78 -5.08
CA ARG A 345 -6.30 2.53 -3.85
C ARG A 345 -5.14 3.42 -3.40
N LEU A 346 -3.89 3.04 -3.71
CA LEU A 346 -2.70 3.85 -3.41
C LEU A 346 -2.61 5.07 -4.33
N LEU A 347 -2.96 4.88 -5.62
CA LEU A 347 -3.07 5.98 -6.57
C LEU A 347 -4.22 6.94 -6.17
N THR A 348 -5.37 6.40 -5.76
CA THR A 348 -6.48 7.21 -5.23
C THR A 348 -6.07 7.97 -3.96
N ALA A 349 -5.34 7.33 -3.03
CA ALA A 349 -4.81 7.99 -1.84
C ALA A 349 -3.88 9.16 -2.20
N ALA A 350 -2.95 8.93 -3.15
CA ALA A 350 -2.05 9.94 -3.70
C ALA A 350 -2.83 11.18 -4.19
N PHE A 351 -3.83 10.95 -5.03
CA PHE A 351 -4.67 12.00 -5.57
C PHE A 351 -5.48 12.70 -4.46
N GLY A 352 -5.99 11.96 -3.48
CA GLY A 352 -6.68 12.52 -2.33
C GLY A 352 -5.78 13.46 -1.51
N CYS A 353 -4.50 13.11 -1.33
CA CYS A 353 -3.51 13.93 -0.62
C CYS A 353 -3.19 15.21 -1.40
N ALA A 354 -2.87 15.08 -2.69
CA ALA A 354 -2.60 16.23 -3.56
C ALA A 354 -3.79 17.20 -3.62
N ALA A 355 -5.02 16.68 -3.63
CA ALA A 355 -6.24 17.48 -3.60
C ALA A 355 -6.43 18.31 -2.31
N GLN A 356 -5.70 17.97 -1.24
CA GLN A 356 -5.61 18.75 0.00
C GLN A 356 -4.33 19.59 0.08
N ASN A 357 -3.65 19.81 -1.06
CA ASN A 357 -2.37 20.51 -1.17
C ASN A 357 -1.25 19.86 -0.35
N ILE A 358 -1.32 18.55 -0.13
CA ILE A 358 -0.23 17.77 0.46
C ILE A 358 0.65 17.29 -0.71
N PRO A 359 1.94 17.68 -0.77
CA PRO A 359 2.85 17.22 -1.83
C PRO A 359 2.94 15.69 -1.88
N VAL A 360 2.93 15.15 -3.10
CA VAL A 360 3.07 13.72 -3.35
C VAL A 360 4.20 13.48 -4.35
N ILE A 361 5.10 12.55 -4.01
CA ILE A 361 6.17 12.09 -4.89
C ILE A 361 6.01 10.58 -5.10
N MET A 362 5.88 10.17 -6.36
CA MET A 362 5.72 8.77 -6.74
C MET A 362 6.96 8.23 -7.44
N GLY A 363 7.43 7.06 -7.01
CA GLY A 363 8.56 6.32 -7.61
C GLY A 363 8.23 5.63 -8.93
N THR A 364 6.95 5.53 -9.27
CA THR A 364 6.49 4.93 -10.52
C THR A 364 5.38 5.76 -11.13
N ALA A 365 5.49 6.09 -12.41
CA ALA A 365 4.47 6.84 -13.12
C ALA A 365 3.17 6.03 -13.23
N PRO A 366 1.99 6.67 -13.15
CA PRO A 366 0.78 6.08 -13.69
C PRO A 366 0.91 5.91 -15.22
N PHE A 367 0.05 5.09 -15.81
CA PHE A 367 0.05 4.85 -17.25
C PHE A 367 -0.50 6.06 -18.00
N VAL A 368 0.37 7.05 -18.22
CA VAL A 368 0.03 8.30 -18.88
C VAL A 368 1.12 8.84 -19.80
N ILE A 369 0.69 9.61 -20.80
CA ILE A 369 1.55 10.40 -21.69
C ILE A 369 2.23 11.56 -20.93
N PRO A 370 3.35 12.11 -21.45
CA PRO A 370 4.09 13.19 -20.79
C PRO A 370 3.24 14.44 -20.48
N GLN A 371 2.30 14.79 -21.34
CA GLN A 371 1.43 15.96 -21.18
C GLN A 371 0.57 15.83 -19.91
N VAL A 372 -0.13 14.69 -19.76
CA VAL A 372 -0.95 14.39 -18.58
C VAL A 372 -0.07 14.24 -17.32
N ARG A 373 1.14 13.69 -17.46
CA ARG A 373 2.10 13.63 -16.35
C ARG A 373 2.47 15.04 -15.84
N ASN A 374 2.71 15.99 -16.74
CA ASN A 374 3.03 17.36 -16.36
C ASN A 374 1.84 18.04 -15.66
N GLN A 375 0.62 17.84 -16.17
CA GLN A 375 -0.60 18.35 -15.53
C GLN A 375 -0.82 17.76 -14.13
N LEU A 376 -0.50 16.46 -13.92
CA LEU A 376 -0.50 15.85 -12.59
C LEU A 376 0.56 16.46 -11.66
N ALA A 377 1.76 16.74 -12.18
CA ALA A 377 2.83 17.39 -11.41
C ALA A 377 2.45 18.81 -10.99
N GLU A 378 1.86 19.60 -11.90
CA GLU A 378 1.29 20.93 -11.60
C GLU A 378 0.19 20.86 -10.53
N ALA A 379 -0.55 19.75 -10.50
CA ALA A 379 -1.58 19.47 -9.50
C ALA A 379 -1.04 18.89 -8.18
N GLY A 380 0.29 18.80 -8.00
CA GLY A 380 0.93 18.35 -6.75
C GLY A 380 1.29 16.87 -6.69
N VAL A 381 1.23 16.15 -7.82
CA VAL A 381 1.62 14.73 -7.92
C VAL A 381 2.87 14.60 -8.80
N GLN A 382 4.03 14.68 -8.17
CA GLN A 382 5.33 14.57 -8.84
C GLN A 382 5.72 13.10 -9.06
N ILE A 383 6.40 12.82 -10.16
CA ILE A 383 7.03 11.52 -10.43
C ILE A 383 8.55 11.69 -10.36
N GLU A 384 9.22 10.90 -9.53
CA GLU A 384 10.68 10.82 -9.45
C GLU A 384 11.09 9.37 -9.29
N THR A 385 11.78 8.81 -10.29
CA THR A 385 12.20 7.40 -10.27
C THR A 385 13.49 7.18 -9.50
N ASP A 386 14.27 8.23 -9.24
CA ASP A 386 15.53 8.18 -8.52
C ASP A 386 15.34 8.60 -7.06
N SER A 387 15.40 7.64 -6.14
CA SER A 387 15.14 7.90 -4.72
C SER A 387 16.14 8.87 -4.09
N SER A 388 17.38 8.98 -4.60
CA SER A 388 18.38 9.88 -4.01
C SER A 388 18.06 11.37 -4.22
N LYS A 389 17.18 11.68 -5.19
CA LYS A 389 16.73 13.06 -5.43
C LYS A 389 15.55 13.46 -4.56
N VAL A 390 14.88 12.49 -3.92
CA VAL A 390 13.70 12.75 -3.09
C VAL A 390 14.03 13.70 -1.95
N VAL A 391 15.17 13.52 -1.29
CA VAL A 391 15.59 14.40 -0.18
C VAL A 391 15.82 15.84 -0.64
N GLU A 392 16.29 16.05 -1.88
CA GLU A 392 16.46 17.39 -2.46
C GLU A 392 15.12 18.11 -2.67
N PHE A 393 14.05 17.38 -3.00
CA PHE A 393 12.71 17.95 -3.13
C PHE A 393 12.05 18.30 -1.79
N LEU A 394 12.55 17.75 -0.68
CA LEU A 394 12.02 17.97 0.66
C LEU A 394 12.71 19.11 1.43
N ARG A 395 13.90 19.54 0.97
CA ARG A 395 14.66 20.66 1.52
C ARG A 395 14.11 21.99 1.02
#